data_AF-A0A7C8III3-F1
#
_entry.id   AF-A0A7C8III3-F1
#
_cell.length_a   1.000
_cell.length_b   1.000
_cell.length_c   1.000
_cell.angle_alpha   90.00
_cell.angle_beta   90.00
_cell.angle_gamma   90.00
#
_symmetry.space_group_name_H-M   'P 1'
#
loop_
_entity.id
_entity.type
_entity.pdbx_description
1 polymer ?
#
loop_
_entity_poly.entity_id
_entity_poly.type
_entity_poly.pdbx_seq_one_letter_code
_entity_poly.pdbx_strand_id
1 'polypeptide(L)'
;MTAPHSYYPVGVNIPNYVPNEWSTLRLVSTFCVTCMIVLTAAKTIATKVNPRITVPEISKVLWFTLCGSIHLFLEGYYAVNFATLPSSQRVLAQLWKEYSMSDSRYLTSHAFVMSMESITAWCWGPLSFVLAYFIAADNPFQHPLQIIISTGQLYGDVLYYGTCAFDFLVYGIEYSRPEGYYFYGYFVLLNGFWIVIPIVLIAESMRACGRAFAEVKRAIDVLGPTDLINSSAQHLLKALQVYAPIDDSTISRAPEVTFHHIGLTKEPVTLLSSHVTIVPTTTVDECPEIDFLLLGGPNPVDFKLDPKYAEFIRRHVASGKPLFTTCTGAYVAALAGVLDGKNATINHVEFEWVKKRFPQVKWTMEKQWVVDGNLWTGSGAVAGMDMIAHWINANFGFDVLTVGALGLDYEPRDIDGLLTVLPKRYDANGKQISTHVYKHYDEY
;
A
#
# COMPACT_ATOMS: atom_id res chain seq x y z
N MET A 1 28.12 53.85 8.75
CA MET A 1 29.08 52.73 8.73
C MET A 1 28.36 51.51 9.26
N THR A 2 28.44 50.38 8.56
CA THR A 2 27.89 49.10 9.03
C THR A 2 28.64 48.66 10.29
N ALA A 3 27.93 48.13 11.29
CA ALA A 3 28.58 47.59 12.48
C ALA A 3 29.47 46.39 12.09
N PRO A 4 30.65 46.22 12.71
CA PRO A 4 31.48 45.05 12.45
C PRO A 4 30.73 43.76 12.85
N HIS A 5 30.90 42.70 12.07
CA HIS A 5 30.26 41.40 12.29
C HIS A 5 31.22 40.25 12.03
N SER A 6 30.88 39.08 12.56
CA SER A 6 31.72 37.87 12.54
C SER A 6 31.27 36.80 11.52
N TYR A 7 30.31 37.11 10.63
CA TYR A 7 29.89 36.18 9.58
C TYR A 7 30.98 35.95 8.53
N TYR A 8 30.97 34.75 7.95
CA TYR A 8 31.92 34.32 6.92
C TYR A 8 31.29 34.40 5.52
N PRO A 9 32.00 34.79 4.46
CA PRO A 9 33.41 35.20 4.45
C PRO A 9 33.65 36.50 5.23
N VAL A 10 34.81 36.60 5.87
CA VAL A 10 35.17 37.80 6.67
C VAL A 10 35.14 39.04 5.78
N GLY A 11 34.44 40.08 6.22
CA GLY A 11 34.31 41.33 5.48
C GLY A 11 33.21 41.34 4.41
N VAL A 12 32.40 40.28 4.31
CA VAL A 12 31.19 40.29 3.46
C VAL A 12 30.28 41.45 3.84
N ASN A 13 29.71 42.15 2.85
CA ASN A 13 28.86 43.30 3.11
C ASN A 13 27.44 42.86 3.52
N ILE A 14 27.03 43.17 4.76
CA ILE A 14 25.67 42.97 5.27
C ILE A 14 25.05 44.35 5.56
N PRO A 15 24.20 44.89 4.66
CA PRO A 15 23.64 46.21 4.81
C PRO A 15 22.82 46.36 6.10
N ASN A 16 23.00 47.50 6.78
CA ASN A 16 22.24 47.87 7.99
C ASN A 16 22.29 46.84 9.14
N TYR A 17 23.33 46.01 9.19
CA TYR A 17 23.47 44.99 10.23
C TYR A 17 23.47 45.60 11.64
N VAL A 18 22.67 44.99 12.53
CA VAL A 18 22.68 45.25 13.97
C VAL A 18 22.86 43.91 14.72
N PRO A 19 23.84 43.81 15.64
CA PRO A 19 24.04 42.61 16.47
C PRO A 19 22.80 42.21 17.27
N ASN A 20 22.71 40.93 17.64
CA ASN A 20 21.65 40.45 18.52
C ASN A 20 21.74 41.09 19.91
N GLU A 21 20.60 41.49 20.45
CA GLU A 21 20.48 41.90 21.86
C GLU A 21 20.39 40.68 22.80
N TRP A 22 19.78 39.60 22.32
CA TRP A 22 19.61 38.38 23.09
C TRP A 22 20.82 37.47 22.91
N SER A 23 21.26 36.86 24.02
CA SER A 23 22.27 35.81 23.97
C SER A 23 21.76 34.55 23.26
N THR A 24 22.68 33.78 22.68
CA THR A 24 22.38 32.48 22.05
C THR A 24 21.58 31.57 22.97
N LEU A 25 21.95 31.47 24.25
CA LEU A 25 21.22 30.66 25.24
C LEU A 25 19.76 31.11 25.38
N ARG A 26 19.50 32.42 25.43
CA ARG A 26 18.14 32.96 25.55
C ARG A 26 17.31 32.69 24.29
N LEU A 27 17.91 32.83 23.11
CA LEU A 27 17.26 32.53 21.83
C LEU A 27 16.90 31.05 21.71
N VAL A 28 17.87 30.16 21.91
CA VAL A 28 17.69 28.71 21.79
C VAL A 28 16.69 28.20 22.84
N SER A 29 16.81 28.63 24.10
CA SER A 29 15.86 28.22 25.15
C SER A 29 14.42 28.65 24.85
N THR A 30 14.24 29.87 24.33
CA THR A 30 12.92 30.38 23.92
C THR A 30 12.35 29.54 22.77
N PHE A 31 13.16 29.25 21.75
CA PHE A 31 12.77 28.37 20.64
C PHE A 31 12.35 26.98 21.13
N CYS A 32 13.17 26.33 21.97
CA CYS A 32 12.85 25.01 22.53
C CYS A 32 11.55 25.01 23.33
N VAL A 33 11.32 26.02 24.19
CA VAL A 33 10.07 26.14 24.97
C VAL A 33 8.86 26.31 24.05
N THR A 34 8.97 27.15 23.01
CA THR A 34 7.90 27.33 22.03
C THR A 34 7.59 26.01 21.29
N CYS A 35 8.61 25.29 20.82
CA CYS A 35 8.41 23.98 20.20
C CYS A 35 7.71 23.00 21.16
N MET A 36 8.13 22.93 22.43
CA MET A 36 7.50 22.05 23.42
C MET A 36 6.00 22.36 23.63
N ILE A 37 5.62 23.64 23.66
CA ILE A 37 4.21 24.05 23.78
C ILE A 37 3.41 23.58 22.57
N VAL A 38 3.91 23.85 21.36
CA VAL A 38 3.23 23.46 20.10
C VAL A 38 3.09 21.94 20.00
N LEU A 39 4.14 21.18 20.30
CA LEU A 39 4.13 19.73 20.23
C LEU A 39 3.21 19.10 21.29
N THR A 40 3.14 19.67 22.49
CA THR A 40 2.21 19.22 23.53
C THR A 40 0.76 19.43 23.10
N ALA A 41 0.45 20.58 22.48
CA ALA A 41 -0.87 20.85 21.93
C ALA A 41 -1.22 19.87 20.80
N ALA A 42 -0.31 19.65 19.85
CA ALA A 42 -0.52 18.72 18.74
C ALA A 42 -0.73 17.28 19.21
N LYS A 43 0.05 16.79 20.19
CA LYS A 43 -0.19 15.49 20.81
C LYS A 43 -1.60 15.39 21.38
N THR A 44 -2.01 16.41 22.14
CA THR A 44 -3.33 16.45 22.78
C THR A 44 -4.45 16.41 21.75
N ILE A 45 -4.33 17.21 20.68
CA ILE A 45 -5.30 17.23 19.58
C ILE A 45 -5.35 15.87 18.89
N ALA A 46 -4.20 15.28 18.54
CA ALA A 46 -4.15 13.98 17.86
C ALA A 46 -4.83 12.87 18.66
N THR A 47 -4.56 12.80 19.97
CA THR A 47 -5.21 11.82 20.87
C THR A 47 -6.71 12.05 21.05
N LYS A 48 -7.19 13.29 20.86
CA LYS A 48 -8.63 13.58 20.86
C LYS A 48 -9.30 13.22 19.54
N VAL A 49 -8.63 13.47 18.42
CA VAL A 49 -9.13 13.14 17.07
C VAL A 49 -9.23 11.63 16.89
N ASN A 50 -8.20 10.89 17.31
CA ASN A 50 -8.18 9.44 17.26
C ASN A 50 -7.68 8.86 18.60
N PRO A 51 -8.59 8.39 19.47
CA PRO A 51 -8.21 7.80 20.75
C PRO A 51 -7.40 6.50 20.65
N ARG A 52 -7.36 5.87 19.46
CA ARG A 52 -6.62 4.62 19.18
C ARG A 52 -5.29 4.86 18.48
N ILE A 53 -4.91 6.12 18.24
CA ILE A 53 -3.69 6.49 17.53
C ILE A 53 -2.45 5.85 18.20
N THR A 54 -1.59 5.26 17.38
CA THR A 54 -0.42 4.54 17.87
C THR A 54 0.74 5.50 18.19
N VAL A 55 1.70 5.06 19.01
CA VAL A 55 2.88 5.88 19.34
C VAL A 55 3.67 6.31 18.08
N PRO A 56 3.94 5.42 17.09
CA PRO A 56 4.60 5.83 15.86
C PRO A 56 3.83 6.91 15.07
N GLU A 57 2.50 6.82 15.01
CA GLU A 57 1.67 7.83 14.35
C GLU A 57 1.71 9.16 15.09
N ILE A 58 1.65 9.15 16.43
CA ILE A 58 1.86 10.36 17.25
C ILE A 58 3.22 10.98 16.92
N SER A 59 4.29 10.19 16.85
CA SER A 59 5.63 10.71 16.49
C SER A 59 5.64 11.40 15.12
N LYS A 60 4.94 10.85 14.12
CA LYS A 60 4.81 11.47 12.80
C LYS A 60 3.98 12.76 12.84
N VAL A 61 2.88 12.79 13.59
CA VAL A 61 2.08 14.01 13.81
C VAL A 61 2.93 15.11 14.43
N LEU A 62 3.71 14.78 15.46
CA LEU A 62 4.60 15.72 16.13
C LEU A 62 5.68 16.24 15.18
N TRP A 63 6.31 15.35 14.42
CA TRP A 63 7.29 15.72 13.40
C TRP A 63 6.71 16.71 12.38
N PHE A 64 5.59 16.37 11.73
CA PHE A 64 5.01 17.26 10.72
C PHE A 64 4.41 18.54 11.32
N THR A 65 3.97 18.54 12.57
CA THR A 65 3.61 19.79 13.27
C THR A 65 4.84 20.67 13.50
N LEU A 66 5.98 20.08 13.89
CA LEU A 66 7.24 20.82 14.06
C LEU A 66 7.68 21.43 12.72
N CYS A 67 7.71 20.62 11.66
CA CYS A 67 8.05 21.08 10.31
C CYS A 67 7.10 22.19 9.84
N GLY A 68 5.79 21.98 9.98
CA GLY A 68 4.78 22.98 9.63
C GLY A 68 5.02 24.31 10.34
N SER A 69 5.39 24.25 11.63
CA SER A 69 5.64 25.42 12.45
C SER A 69 6.94 26.14 12.07
N ILE A 70 8.02 25.40 11.84
CA ILE A 70 9.31 25.97 11.42
C ILE A 70 9.17 26.60 10.03
N HIS A 71 8.66 25.86 9.06
CA HIS A 71 8.48 26.35 7.70
C HIS A 71 7.56 27.57 7.65
N LEU A 72 6.39 27.52 8.28
CA LEU A 72 5.44 28.62 8.17
C LEU A 72 5.86 29.86 8.96
N PHE A 73 6.37 29.70 10.18
CA PHE A 73 6.63 30.83 11.07
C PHE A 73 8.09 31.31 11.05
N LEU A 74 9.07 30.40 11.04
CA LEU A 74 10.48 30.79 11.02
C LEU A 74 10.93 31.13 9.59
N GLU A 75 10.75 30.21 8.65
CA GLU A 75 11.14 30.38 7.25
C GLU A 75 10.21 31.36 6.53
N GLY A 76 8.91 31.34 6.83
CA GLY A 76 7.97 32.35 6.33
C GLY A 76 8.31 33.76 6.82
N TYR A 77 8.79 33.91 8.05
CA TYR A 77 9.30 35.20 8.53
C TYR A 77 10.52 35.65 7.72
N TYR A 78 11.46 34.73 7.43
CA TYR A 78 12.60 35.02 6.57
C TYR A 78 12.16 35.42 5.15
N ALA A 79 11.32 34.63 4.50
CA ALA A 79 10.84 34.87 3.14
C ALA A 79 10.20 36.27 2.98
N VAL A 80 9.44 36.72 3.98
CA VAL A 80 8.79 38.04 3.97
C VAL A 80 9.73 39.18 4.37
N ASN A 81 10.70 38.93 5.26
CA ASN A 81 11.51 39.99 5.88
C ASN A 81 13.00 39.93 5.51
N PHE A 82 13.41 39.14 4.50
CA PHE A 82 14.82 38.90 4.18
C PHE A 82 15.64 40.20 4.02
N ALA A 83 15.05 41.23 3.39
CA ALA A 83 15.70 42.52 3.13
C ALA A 83 15.96 43.36 4.40
N THR A 84 15.15 43.18 5.45
CA THR A 84 15.26 43.91 6.72
C THR A 84 15.73 43.02 7.88
N LEU A 85 16.00 41.74 7.60
CA LEU A 85 16.46 40.76 8.58
C LEU A 85 17.72 41.24 9.35
N PRO A 86 18.76 41.79 8.70
CA PRO A 86 19.99 42.17 9.40
C PRO A 86 19.81 43.30 10.43
N SER A 87 18.87 44.22 10.20
CA SER A 87 18.62 45.37 11.07
C SER A 87 17.59 45.11 12.17
N SER A 88 16.81 44.03 12.04
CA SER A 88 15.70 43.73 12.93
C SER A 88 16.15 43.13 14.27
N GLN A 89 15.49 43.56 15.34
CA GLN A 89 15.63 43.03 16.70
C GLN A 89 14.45 42.16 17.14
N ARG A 90 13.54 41.81 16.22
CA ARG A 90 12.48 40.84 16.52
C ARG A 90 13.09 39.47 16.83
N VAL A 91 12.47 38.70 17.72
CA VAL A 91 13.00 37.40 18.17
C VAL A 91 13.32 36.46 17.00
N LEU A 92 12.44 36.36 16.01
CA LEU A 92 12.66 35.53 14.81
C LEU A 92 13.84 36.02 13.96
N ALA A 93 14.04 37.35 13.84
CA ALA A 93 15.20 37.90 13.15
C ALA A 93 16.51 37.61 13.91
N GLN A 94 16.47 37.67 15.24
CA GLN A 94 17.62 37.33 16.07
C GLN A 94 17.97 35.84 16.00
N LEU A 95 16.96 34.95 15.94
CA LEU A 95 17.15 33.52 15.67
C LEU A 95 17.80 33.27 14.32
N TRP A 96 17.35 33.96 13.26
CA TRP A 96 17.97 33.86 11.94
C TRP A 96 19.40 34.36 11.93
N LYS A 97 19.70 35.50 12.59
CA LYS A 97 21.07 36.00 12.74
C LYS A 97 21.97 34.99 13.48
N GLU A 98 21.46 34.34 14.51
CA GLU A 98 22.17 33.28 15.23
C GLU A 98 22.46 32.08 14.31
N TYR A 99 21.44 31.57 13.61
CA TYR A 99 21.60 30.45 12.67
C TYR A 99 22.54 30.79 11.50
N SER A 100 22.55 32.05 11.06
CA SER A 100 23.40 32.55 9.97
C SER A 100 24.89 32.54 10.30
N MET A 101 25.28 32.27 11.56
CA MET A 101 26.68 31.97 11.90
C MET A 101 27.14 30.64 11.29
N SER A 102 26.20 29.73 11.01
CA SER A 102 26.46 28.46 10.35
C SER A 102 26.41 28.55 8.82
N ASP A 103 25.64 29.50 8.29
CA ASP A 103 25.58 29.84 6.87
C ASP A 103 25.15 31.30 6.68
N SER A 104 26.08 32.16 6.30
CA SER A 104 25.80 33.59 6.13
C SER A 104 24.96 33.94 4.90
N ARG A 105 24.66 32.98 4.01
CA ARG A 105 23.79 33.18 2.83
C ARG A 105 22.41 33.70 3.20
N TYR A 106 21.95 33.38 4.42
CA TYR A 106 20.71 33.90 5.01
C TYR A 106 20.74 35.41 5.31
N LEU A 107 21.92 36.03 5.42
CA LEU A 107 22.07 37.48 5.59
C LEU A 107 22.62 38.19 4.35
N THR A 108 23.07 37.43 3.35
CA THR A 108 23.78 37.93 2.18
C THR A 108 23.01 37.66 0.89
N SER A 109 21.77 38.18 0.80
CA SER A 109 20.91 38.25 -0.40
C SER A 109 21.08 37.09 -1.43
N HIS A 110 21.15 35.84 -0.95
CA HIS A 110 21.47 34.71 -1.79
C HIS A 110 20.20 34.17 -2.46
N ALA A 111 20.15 34.21 -3.79
CA ALA A 111 18.93 33.91 -4.56
C ALA A 111 18.38 32.51 -4.28
N PHE A 112 19.26 31.51 -4.14
CA PHE A 112 18.84 30.14 -3.88
C PHE A 112 18.16 29.99 -2.51
N VAL A 113 18.79 30.48 -1.43
CA VAL A 113 18.27 30.30 -0.07
C VAL A 113 16.95 31.06 0.07
N MET A 114 16.87 32.29 -0.46
CA MET A 114 15.61 33.04 -0.47
C MET A 114 14.49 32.31 -1.24
N SER A 115 14.79 31.70 -2.39
CA SER A 115 13.81 30.98 -3.19
C SER A 115 13.37 29.67 -2.52
N MET A 116 14.33 28.88 -2.03
CA MET A 116 14.07 27.61 -1.34
C MET A 116 13.19 27.82 -0.11
N GLU A 117 13.58 28.77 0.75
CA GLU A 117 12.85 29.07 2.00
C GLU A 117 11.46 29.65 1.74
N SER A 118 11.27 30.33 0.60
CA SER A 118 9.93 30.77 0.19
C SER A 118 9.05 29.57 -0.19
N ILE A 119 9.59 28.60 -0.93
CA ILE A 119 8.83 27.38 -1.29
C ILE A 119 8.51 26.56 -0.05
N THR A 120 9.46 26.40 0.87
CA THR A 120 9.24 25.65 2.11
C THR A 120 8.17 26.31 2.96
N ALA A 121 8.21 27.64 3.11
CA ALA A 121 7.22 28.39 3.88
C ALA A 121 5.81 28.33 3.30
N TRP A 122 5.66 28.53 1.99
CA TRP A 122 4.33 28.66 1.36
C TRP A 122 3.74 27.34 0.88
N CYS A 123 4.55 26.30 0.69
CA CYS A 123 4.09 24.97 0.30
C CYS A 123 4.22 23.96 1.44
N TRP A 124 5.46 23.70 1.91
CA TRP A 124 5.70 22.62 2.88
C TRP A 124 5.14 22.91 4.27
N GLY A 125 5.14 24.18 4.72
CA GLY A 125 4.57 24.58 6.00
C GLY A 125 3.09 24.23 6.14
N PRO A 126 2.19 24.82 5.31
CA PRO A 126 0.77 24.51 5.33
C PRO A 126 0.47 23.03 5.10
N LEU A 127 1.13 22.39 4.11
CA LEU A 127 0.89 20.97 3.80
C LEU A 127 1.32 20.05 4.94
N SER A 128 2.33 20.41 5.74
CA SER A 128 2.74 19.61 6.89
C SER A 128 1.67 19.60 7.98
N PHE A 129 0.95 20.70 8.20
CA PHE A 129 -0.20 20.71 9.12
C PHE A 129 -1.37 19.87 8.58
N VAL A 130 -1.65 19.94 7.27
CA VAL A 130 -2.66 19.08 6.62
C VAL A 130 -2.30 17.61 6.78
N LEU A 131 -1.04 17.25 6.55
CA LEU A 131 -0.56 15.88 6.73
C LEU A 131 -0.64 15.43 8.20
N ALA A 132 -0.26 16.28 9.15
CA ALA A 132 -0.39 15.99 10.57
C ALA A 132 -1.85 15.67 10.95
N TYR A 133 -2.81 16.40 10.38
CA TYR A 133 -4.23 16.10 10.52
C TYR A 133 -4.62 14.77 9.83
N PHE A 134 -4.15 14.52 8.61
CA PHE A 134 -4.44 13.27 7.89
C PHE A 134 -3.93 12.04 8.64
N ILE A 135 -2.74 12.10 9.23
CA ILE A 135 -2.22 11.02 10.07
C ILE A 135 -3.09 10.85 11.31
N ALA A 136 -3.45 11.94 11.99
CA ALA A 136 -4.30 11.87 13.18
C ALA A 136 -5.70 11.32 12.88
N ALA A 137 -6.25 11.63 11.70
CA ALA A 137 -7.57 11.19 11.26
C ALA A 137 -7.58 9.85 10.52
N ASP A 138 -6.45 9.15 10.45
CA ASP A 138 -6.27 7.90 9.68
C ASP A 138 -6.75 8.01 8.22
N ASN A 139 -6.40 9.12 7.58
CA ASN A 139 -6.83 9.42 6.22
C ASN A 139 -5.93 8.70 5.19
N PRO A 140 -6.49 8.03 4.15
CA PRO A 140 -5.70 7.29 3.17
C PRO A 140 -4.74 8.17 2.35
N PHE A 141 -5.01 9.47 2.21
CA PHE A 141 -4.11 10.42 1.53
C PHE A 141 -2.87 10.78 2.34
N GLN A 142 -2.73 10.28 3.58
CA GLN A 142 -1.54 10.49 4.40
C GLN A 142 -0.26 10.01 3.69
N HIS A 143 -0.29 8.86 3.02
CA HIS A 143 0.93 8.29 2.42
C HIS A 143 1.40 9.04 1.17
N PRO A 144 0.54 9.33 0.16
CA PRO A 144 0.94 10.17 -0.98
C PRO A 144 1.43 11.54 -0.55
N LEU A 145 0.74 12.19 0.38
CA LEU A 145 1.11 13.53 0.85
C LEU A 145 2.43 13.50 1.66
N GLN A 146 2.64 12.47 2.49
CA GLN A 146 3.91 12.24 3.18
C GLN A 146 5.08 12.09 2.21
N ILE A 147 4.91 11.34 1.12
CA ILE A 147 5.96 11.18 0.10
C ILE A 147 6.28 12.53 -0.55
N ILE A 148 5.26 13.30 -0.94
CA ILE A 148 5.44 14.60 -1.61
C ILE A 148 6.21 15.56 -0.72
N ILE A 149 5.74 15.78 0.52
CA ILE A 149 6.36 16.73 1.45
C ILE A 149 7.79 16.29 1.81
N SER A 150 7.96 15.02 2.17
CA SER A 150 9.27 14.48 2.57
C SER A 150 10.28 14.55 1.42
N THR A 151 9.84 14.33 0.17
CA THR A 151 10.70 14.48 -1.00
C THR A 151 11.07 15.94 -1.23
N GLY A 152 10.12 16.86 -1.07
CA GLY A 152 10.37 18.30 -1.17
C GLY A 152 11.39 18.80 -0.15
N GLN A 153 11.27 18.35 1.11
CA GLN A 153 12.22 18.64 2.18
C GLN A 153 13.62 18.10 1.88
N LEU A 154 13.71 16.81 1.51
CA LEU A 154 14.97 16.18 1.15
C LEU A 154 15.64 16.85 -0.06
N TYR A 155 14.85 17.18 -1.09
CA TYR A 155 15.37 17.83 -2.29
C TYR A 155 15.90 19.24 -2.01
N GLY A 156 15.17 20.02 -1.21
CA GLY A 156 15.62 21.34 -0.77
C GLY A 156 16.96 21.26 -0.04
N ASP A 157 17.09 20.33 0.91
CA ASP A 157 18.32 20.21 1.71
C ASP A 157 19.50 19.68 0.88
N VAL A 158 19.28 18.73 -0.03
CA VAL A 158 20.31 18.28 -0.99
C VAL A 158 20.83 19.44 -1.85
N LEU A 159 19.94 20.32 -2.33
CA LEU A 159 20.36 21.51 -3.08
C LEU A 159 21.04 22.56 -2.18
N TYR A 160 20.62 22.69 -0.93
CA TYR A 160 21.24 23.57 0.06
C TYR A 160 22.71 23.22 0.31
N TYR A 161 23.00 21.94 0.56
CA TYR A 161 24.38 21.44 0.65
C TYR A 161 25.10 21.51 -0.69
N GLY A 162 24.44 21.13 -1.79
CA GLY A 162 25.04 21.11 -3.12
C GLY A 162 25.52 22.49 -3.58
N THR A 163 24.73 23.54 -3.32
CA THR A 163 25.12 24.93 -3.64
C THR A 163 26.27 25.40 -2.76
N CYS A 164 26.24 25.10 -1.44
CA CYS A 164 27.35 25.44 -0.53
C CYS A 164 28.65 24.75 -0.94
N ALA A 165 28.58 23.45 -1.26
CA ALA A 165 29.71 22.66 -1.71
C ALA A 165 30.25 23.15 -3.06
N PHE A 166 29.37 23.54 -3.99
CA PHE A 166 29.79 24.12 -5.26
C PHE A 166 30.57 25.42 -5.05
N ASP A 167 30.04 26.35 -4.25
CA ASP A 167 30.69 27.63 -3.99
C ASP A 167 32.06 27.45 -3.32
N PHE A 168 32.17 26.48 -2.41
CA PHE A 168 33.45 26.12 -1.80
C PHE A 168 34.44 25.50 -2.80
N LEU A 169 34.02 24.47 -3.54
CA LEU A 169 34.89 23.72 -4.44
C LEU A 169 35.33 24.52 -5.67
N VAL A 170 34.47 25.40 -6.16
CA VAL A 170 34.71 26.17 -7.40
C VAL A 170 35.27 27.56 -7.12
N TYR A 171 34.73 28.25 -6.11
CA TYR A 171 35.10 29.64 -5.81
C TYR A 171 35.92 29.80 -4.53
N GLY A 172 36.11 28.74 -3.73
CA GLY A 172 36.82 28.81 -2.46
C GLY A 172 36.08 29.63 -1.40
N ILE A 173 34.74 29.76 -1.52
CA ILE A 173 33.93 30.57 -0.61
C ILE A 173 33.38 29.70 0.51
N GLU A 174 33.66 30.09 1.75
CA GLU A 174 33.08 29.47 2.95
C GLU A 174 32.07 30.43 3.60
N TYR A 175 30.89 29.93 3.91
CA TYR A 175 29.81 30.72 4.54
C TYR A 175 29.68 30.46 6.04
N SER A 176 30.21 29.33 6.52
CA SER A 176 30.16 28.94 7.93
C SER A 176 31.32 29.55 8.69
N ARG A 177 31.09 29.90 9.95
CA ARG A 177 32.17 30.23 10.86
C ARG A 177 33.05 29.01 11.17
N PRO A 178 34.36 29.18 11.43
CA PRO A 178 35.30 28.09 11.60
C PRO A 178 35.13 27.33 12.92
N GLU A 179 34.40 27.88 13.90
CA GLU A 179 34.12 27.16 15.13
C GLU A 179 33.24 25.93 14.86
N GLY A 180 33.74 24.75 15.23
CA GLY A 180 33.13 23.48 14.84
C GLY A 180 31.66 23.29 15.27
N TYR A 181 31.18 23.99 16.31
CA TYR A 181 29.78 23.88 16.72
C TYR A 181 28.81 24.60 15.77
N TYR A 182 29.25 25.64 15.02
CA TYR A 182 28.41 26.24 13.99
C TYR A 182 28.29 25.32 12.77
N PHE A 183 29.41 24.75 12.33
CA PHE A 183 29.39 23.82 11.21
C PHE A 183 28.73 22.48 11.58
N TYR A 184 29.27 21.73 12.54
CA TYR A 184 28.74 20.40 12.86
C TYR A 184 27.40 20.46 13.61
N GLY A 185 27.21 21.45 14.48
CA GLY A 185 26.02 21.56 15.31
C GLY A 185 24.82 22.18 14.59
N TYR A 186 24.99 23.31 13.91
CA TYR A 186 23.88 23.95 13.18
C TYR A 186 23.81 23.48 11.74
N PHE A 187 24.89 23.63 10.98
CA PHE A 187 24.87 23.34 9.54
C PHE A 187 24.67 21.85 9.27
N VAL A 188 25.37 20.94 9.94
CA VAL A 188 25.25 19.49 9.68
C VAL A 188 24.09 18.84 10.45
N LEU A 189 24.09 18.95 11.78
CA LEU A 189 23.15 18.18 12.61
C LEU A 189 21.69 18.63 12.45
N LEU A 190 21.39 19.93 12.46
CA LEU A 190 19.99 20.39 12.38
C LEU A 190 19.37 20.06 11.02
N ASN A 191 20.09 20.29 9.93
CA ASN A 191 19.65 19.92 8.58
C ASN A 191 19.60 18.39 8.40
N GLY A 192 20.50 17.65 9.05
CA GLY A 192 20.49 16.18 9.04
C GLY A 192 19.16 15.54 9.45
N PHE A 193 18.37 16.19 10.33
CA PHE A 193 17.01 15.72 10.64
C PHE A 193 16.07 15.79 9.42
N TRP A 194 16.17 16.82 8.59
CA TRP A 194 15.42 17.00 7.34
C TRP A 194 15.96 16.16 6.17
N ILE A 195 17.03 15.38 6.38
CA ILE A 195 17.47 14.32 5.45
C ILE A 195 17.00 12.95 5.95
N VAL A 196 17.40 12.58 7.16
CA VAL A 196 17.25 11.20 7.64
C VAL A 196 15.79 10.84 7.88
N ILE A 197 15.02 11.72 8.53
CA ILE A 197 13.63 11.44 8.85
C ILE A 197 12.78 11.36 7.57
N PRO A 198 12.87 12.32 6.62
CA PRO A 198 12.19 12.21 5.33
C PRO A 198 12.51 10.94 4.54
N ILE A 199 13.77 10.47 4.51
CA ILE A 199 14.13 9.22 3.82
C ILE A 199 13.38 8.02 4.42
N VAL A 200 13.35 7.93 5.76
CA VAL A 200 12.62 6.84 6.46
C VAL A 200 11.12 6.92 6.15
N LEU A 201 10.53 8.11 6.21
CA LEU A 201 9.11 8.34 5.95
C LEU A 201 8.72 8.07 4.50
N ILE A 202 9.59 8.39 3.53
CA ILE A 202 9.40 8.03 2.12
C ILE A 202 9.41 6.52 1.98
N ALA A 203 10.41 5.82 2.53
CA ALA A 203 10.49 4.37 2.45
C ALA A 203 9.29 3.68 3.12
N GLU A 204 8.84 4.19 4.27
CA GLU A 204 7.63 3.70 4.95
C GLU A 204 6.39 3.87 4.08
N SER A 205 6.13 5.07 3.56
CA SER A 205 4.97 5.34 2.72
C SER A 205 5.04 4.62 1.37
N MET A 206 6.22 4.52 0.76
CA MET A 206 6.40 3.73 -0.47
C MET A 206 6.13 2.25 -0.24
N ARG A 207 6.53 1.69 0.91
CA ARG A 207 6.17 0.31 1.28
C ARG A 207 4.68 0.19 1.59
N ALA A 208 4.06 1.18 2.23
CA ALA A 208 2.63 1.18 2.50
C ALA A 208 1.80 1.26 1.21
N CYS A 209 2.16 2.16 0.29
CA CYS A 209 1.58 2.25 -1.04
C CYS A 209 1.87 0.98 -1.86
N GLY A 210 3.11 0.46 -1.81
CA GLY A 210 3.50 -0.76 -2.49
C GLY A 210 2.75 -1.99 -2.00
N ARG A 211 2.53 -2.10 -0.67
CA ARG A 211 1.58 -3.05 -0.09
C ARG A 211 0.20 -2.77 -0.66
N ALA A 212 -0.35 -1.56 -0.54
CA ALA A 212 -1.68 -1.22 -1.06
C ALA A 212 -1.89 -1.55 -2.56
N PHE A 213 -0.85 -1.43 -3.40
CA PHE A 213 -0.88 -1.85 -4.80
C PHE A 213 -0.68 -3.36 -5.00
N ALA A 214 0.11 -4.03 -4.15
CA ALA A 214 0.18 -5.49 -4.08
C ALA A 214 -1.14 -6.09 -3.54
N GLU A 215 -1.86 -5.35 -2.70
CA GLU A 215 -3.15 -5.63 -2.09
C GLU A 215 -4.33 -5.47 -3.09
N VAL A 216 -4.11 -5.71 -4.39
CA VAL A 216 -5.11 -5.51 -5.47
C VAL A 216 -5.66 -6.84 -6.05
N LYS A 217 -5.08 -8.01 -5.75
CA LYS A 217 -5.26 -9.24 -6.57
C LYS A 217 -6.26 -10.34 -6.10
N ARG A 218 -6.70 -10.39 -4.84
CA ARG A 218 -7.49 -11.50 -4.23
C ARG A 218 -8.99 -11.69 -4.58
N ALA A 219 -9.68 -10.82 -5.32
CA ALA A 219 -11.17 -10.85 -5.35
C ALA A 219 -11.67 -11.98 -6.23
N ILE A 220 -10.95 -12.21 -7.33
CA ILE A 220 -11.22 -13.24 -8.31
C ILE A 220 -10.83 -14.64 -7.82
N ASP A 221 -9.97 -14.76 -6.80
CA ASP A 221 -9.49 -16.05 -6.29
C ASP A 221 -10.62 -16.91 -5.71
N VAL A 222 -11.61 -16.28 -5.08
CA VAL A 222 -12.72 -16.97 -4.41
C VAL A 222 -14.03 -16.69 -5.14
N LEU A 223 -14.32 -15.43 -5.48
CA LEU A 223 -15.60 -15.06 -6.07
C LEU A 223 -15.81 -15.66 -7.46
N GLY A 224 -14.77 -15.70 -8.31
CA GLY A 224 -14.88 -16.30 -9.66
C GLY A 224 -15.30 -17.78 -9.62
N PRO A 225 -14.53 -18.65 -8.93
CA PRO A 225 -14.93 -20.02 -8.66
C PRO A 225 -16.34 -20.19 -8.06
N THR A 226 -16.69 -19.41 -7.03
CA THR A 226 -18.01 -19.55 -6.37
C THR A 226 -19.15 -19.10 -7.28
N ASP A 227 -18.97 -18.02 -8.05
CA ASP A 227 -19.97 -17.53 -8.99
C ASP A 227 -20.20 -18.53 -10.11
N LEU A 228 -19.13 -19.19 -10.63
CA LEU A 228 -19.28 -20.22 -11.64
C LEU A 228 -20.04 -21.44 -11.13
N ILE A 229 -19.74 -21.90 -9.91
CA ILE A 229 -20.48 -22.99 -9.25
C ILE A 229 -21.95 -22.58 -9.06
N ASN A 230 -22.19 -21.37 -8.57
CA ASN A 230 -23.54 -20.87 -8.33
C ASN A 230 -24.32 -20.75 -9.64
N SER A 231 -23.72 -20.16 -10.69
CA SER A 231 -24.32 -20.04 -12.02
C SER A 231 -24.65 -21.40 -12.65
N SER A 232 -23.92 -22.45 -12.27
CA SER A 232 -24.17 -23.83 -12.67
C SER A 232 -25.14 -24.58 -11.75
N ALA A 233 -25.68 -23.93 -10.71
CA ALA A 233 -26.53 -24.58 -9.71
C ALA A 233 -27.98 -24.74 -10.17
N GLN A 234 -28.64 -25.78 -9.65
CA GLN A 234 -29.99 -26.17 -10.05
C GLN A 234 -31.01 -25.02 -9.99
N HIS A 235 -30.98 -24.22 -8.92
CA HIS A 235 -31.91 -23.11 -8.73
C HIS A 235 -31.71 -21.99 -9.76
N LEU A 236 -30.48 -21.68 -10.15
CA LEU A 236 -30.19 -20.67 -11.17
C LEU A 236 -30.49 -21.19 -12.58
N LEU A 237 -30.17 -22.45 -12.89
CA LEU A 237 -30.57 -23.05 -14.17
C LEU A 237 -32.10 -23.06 -14.33
N LYS A 238 -32.84 -23.36 -13.26
CA LYS A 238 -34.31 -23.29 -13.26
C LYS A 238 -34.83 -21.87 -13.47
N ALA A 239 -34.17 -20.85 -12.91
CA ALA A 239 -34.52 -19.46 -13.17
C ALA A 239 -34.22 -19.04 -14.62
N LEU A 240 -33.09 -19.51 -15.18
CA LEU A 240 -32.70 -19.25 -16.56
C LEU A 240 -33.56 -20.00 -17.59
N GLN A 241 -34.23 -21.09 -17.20
CA GLN A 241 -35.13 -21.87 -18.08
C GLN A 241 -36.26 -21.02 -18.67
N VAL A 242 -36.60 -19.89 -18.05
CA VAL A 242 -37.56 -18.90 -18.57
C VAL A 242 -37.04 -18.19 -19.83
N TYR A 243 -35.72 -18.01 -19.93
CA TYR A 243 -35.06 -17.23 -20.98
C TYR A 243 -34.31 -18.06 -22.01
N ALA A 244 -33.92 -19.28 -21.63
CA ALA A 244 -33.14 -20.19 -22.46
C ALA A 244 -33.75 -21.59 -22.44
N PRO A 245 -33.72 -22.32 -23.56
CA PRO A 245 -34.20 -23.71 -23.61
C PRO A 245 -33.21 -24.61 -22.88
N ILE A 246 -33.43 -24.82 -21.58
CA ILE A 246 -32.66 -25.70 -20.71
C ILE A 246 -33.52 -26.93 -20.38
N ASP A 247 -33.00 -28.12 -20.66
CA ASP A 247 -33.72 -29.36 -20.42
C ASP A 247 -33.85 -29.69 -18.93
N ASP A 248 -34.98 -30.24 -18.50
CA ASP A 248 -35.18 -30.70 -17.11
C ASP A 248 -34.14 -31.77 -16.69
N SER A 249 -33.62 -32.53 -17.66
CA SER A 249 -32.55 -33.49 -17.41
C SER A 249 -31.22 -32.82 -17.04
N THR A 250 -30.94 -31.63 -17.60
CA THR A 250 -29.76 -30.82 -17.25
C THR A 250 -29.94 -30.23 -15.86
N ILE A 251 -31.13 -29.67 -15.57
CA ILE A 251 -31.46 -29.08 -14.27
C ILE A 251 -31.36 -30.12 -13.15
N SER A 252 -31.86 -31.33 -13.36
CA SER A 252 -31.83 -32.39 -12.34
C SER A 252 -30.44 -32.95 -12.04
N ARG A 253 -29.44 -32.78 -12.94
CA ARG A 253 -28.05 -33.13 -12.68
C ARG A 253 -27.25 -32.00 -12.05
N ALA A 254 -27.69 -30.76 -12.16
CA ALA A 254 -26.99 -29.62 -11.62
C ALA A 254 -26.91 -29.67 -10.08
N PRO A 255 -25.83 -29.16 -9.48
CA PRO A 255 -25.66 -29.21 -8.03
C PRO A 255 -26.65 -28.29 -7.31
N GLU A 256 -27.10 -28.74 -6.14
CA GLU A 256 -27.64 -27.86 -5.11
C GLU A 256 -26.47 -27.37 -4.26
N VAL A 257 -26.35 -26.04 -4.10
CA VAL A 257 -25.18 -25.44 -3.44
C VAL A 257 -25.61 -24.48 -2.36
N THR A 258 -24.93 -24.56 -1.22
CA THR A 258 -24.99 -23.58 -0.13
C THR A 258 -23.56 -23.14 0.17
N PHE A 259 -23.30 -21.84 0.10
CA PHE A 259 -21.96 -21.31 0.34
C PHE A 259 -21.78 -20.90 1.80
N HIS A 260 -20.64 -21.27 2.37
CA HIS A 260 -20.20 -20.81 3.67
C HIS A 260 -18.88 -20.06 3.56
N HIS A 261 -18.85 -18.82 4.05
CA HIS A 261 -17.62 -18.09 4.29
C HIS A 261 -17.18 -18.34 5.74
N ILE A 262 -16.03 -19.00 5.92
CA ILE A 262 -15.62 -19.58 7.21
C ILE A 262 -14.57 -18.68 7.89
N GLY A 263 -14.97 -18.04 8.99
CA GLY A 263 -14.14 -17.15 9.80
C GLY A 263 -13.60 -17.81 11.08
N LEU A 264 -12.67 -17.17 11.78
CA LEU A 264 -12.44 -17.45 13.21
C LEU A 264 -13.57 -16.85 14.07
N THR A 265 -14.11 -15.74 13.59
CA THR A 265 -15.28 -15.03 14.14
C THR A 265 -16.21 -14.68 12.99
N LYS A 266 -17.40 -14.15 13.29
CA LYS A 266 -18.33 -13.58 12.28
C LYS A 266 -18.09 -12.09 12.03
N GLU A 267 -16.96 -11.55 12.51
CA GLU A 267 -16.60 -10.16 12.25
C GLU A 267 -16.26 -9.96 10.76
N PRO A 268 -16.60 -8.80 10.18
CA PRO A 268 -16.29 -8.52 8.78
C PRO A 268 -14.79 -8.63 8.50
N VAL A 269 -14.45 -9.34 7.42
CA VAL A 269 -13.08 -9.47 6.93
C VAL A 269 -12.96 -8.70 5.63
N THR A 270 -12.20 -7.62 5.66
CA THR A 270 -11.87 -6.89 4.43
C THR A 270 -10.84 -7.69 3.65
N LEU A 271 -11.23 -8.12 2.46
CA LEU A 271 -10.34 -8.81 1.54
C LEU A 271 -9.35 -7.84 0.94
N LEU A 272 -8.21 -8.42 0.59
CA LEU A 272 -7.07 -7.76 -0.02
C LEU A 272 -7.26 -7.39 -1.49
N SER A 273 -8.46 -7.06 -1.91
CA SER A 273 -8.78 -6.96 -3.32
C SER A 273 -10.09 -6.28 -3.50
N SER A 274 -10.06 -5.21 -4.30
CA SER A 274 -11.22 -4.34 -4.52
C SER A 274 -11.82 -3.78 -3.21
N HIS A 275 -11.12 -3.92 -2.07
CA HIS A 275 -11.62 -3.61 -0.72
C HIS A 275 -12.99 -4.24 -0.40
N VAL A 276 -13.30 -5.38 -1.03
CA VAL A 276 -14.53 -6.11 -0.76
C VAL A 276 -14.48 -6.62 0.68
N THR A 277 -15.53 -6.33 1.44
CA THR A 277 -15.68 -6.85 2.79
C THR A 277 -16.58 -8.07 2.74
N ILE A 278 -16.06 -9.21 3.18
CA ILE A 278 -16.84 -10.43 3.33
C ILE A 278 -17.18 -10.60 4.80
N VAL A 279 -18.44 -10.87 5.09
CA VAL A 279 -18.88 -11.26 6.43
C VAL A 279 -18.92 -12.79 6.49
N PRO A 280 -18.12 -13.43 7.37
CA PRO A 280 -18.19 -14.87 7.53
C PRO A 280 -19.61 -15.31 7.93
N THR A 281 -20.16 -16.28 7.20
CA THR A 281 -21.49 -16.84 7.49
C THR A 281 -21.44 -17.83 8.65
N THR A 282 -20.26 -18.40 8.91
CA THR A 282 -20.02 -19.35 10.00
C THR A 282 -18.58 -19.23 10.51
N THR A 283 -18.27 -19.88 11.63
CA THR A 283 -16.92 -19.97 12.17
C THR A 283 -16.34 -21.37 11.97
N VAL A 284 -15.03 -21.53 12.08
CA VAL A 284 -14.36 -22.86 12.04
C VAL A 284 -14.90 -23.86 13.07
N ASP A 285 -15.43 -23.36 14.20
CA ASP A 285 -15.98 -24.18 15.28
C ASP A 285 -17.45 -24.55 15.04
N GLU A 286 -18.21 -23.70 14.34
CA GLU A 286 -19.65 -23.85 14.07
C GLU A 286 -19.98 -24.31 12.65
N CYS A 287 -18.98 -24.39 11.76
CA CYS A 287 -19.19 -24.76 10.37
C CYS A 287 -19.81 -26.16 10.29
N PRO A 288 -20.94 -26.34 9.56
CA PRO A 288 -21.47 -27.67 9.31
C PRO A 288 -20.45 -28.48 8.50
N GLU A 289 -20.69 -29.78 8.39
CA GLU A 289 -19.92 -30.60 7.46
C GLU A 289 -20.11 -30.05 6.04
N ILE A 290 -19.00 -29.79 5.35
CA ILE A 290 -19.00 -29.25 3.98
C ILE A 290 -18.55 -30.33 3.00
N ASP A 291 -19.03 -30.25 1.75
CA ASP A 291 -18.71 -31.23 0.71
C ASP A 291 -17.41 -30.92 -0.03
N PHE A 292 -17.05 -29.65 -0.11
CA PHE A 292 -15.79 -29.19 -0.67
C PHE A 292 -15.32 -27.92 0.05
N LEU A 293 -14.00 -27.73 0.09
CA LEU A 293 -13.37 -26.56 0.69
C LEU A 293 -12.56 -25.83 -0.37
N LEU A 294 -12.75 -24.51 -0.49
CA LEU A 294 -11.98 -23.65 -1.38
C LEU A 294 -11.10 -22.69 -0.57
N LEU A 295 -9.79 -22.75 -0.79
CA LEU A 295 -8.81 -21.84 -0.19
C LEU A 295 -8.38 -20.80 -1.21
N GLY A 296 -8.75 -19.54 -0.96
CA GLY A 296 -8.19 -18.39 -1.67
C GLY A 296 -6.77 -18.06 -1.21
N GLY A 297 -6.08 -17.23 -1.98
CA GLY A 297 -4.65 -16.95 -1.76
C GLY A 297 -4.35 -15.78 -0.85
N PRO A 298 -3.69 -15.97 0.32
CA PRO A 298 -3.16 -14.86 1.08
C PRO A 298 -1.81 -14.36 0.55
N ASN A 299 -1.30 -13.25 1.08
CA ASN A 299 0.07 -12.82 0.80
C ASN A 299 1.01 -13.76 1.58
N PRO A 300 1.87 -14.56 0.93
CA PRO A 300 2.67 -15.55 1.64
C PRO A 300 3.70 -14.93 2.59
N VAL A 301 4.07 -13.66 2.41
CA VAL A 301 5.14 -12.99 3.17
C VAL A 301 4.76 -12.77 4.64
N ASP A 302 3.52 -12.35 4.90
CA ASP A 302 3.06 -11.94 6.23
C ASP A 302 1.91 -12.78 6.78
N PHE A 303 1.29 -13.63 5.96
CA PHE A 303 0.23 -14.52 6.40
C PHE A 303 0.71 -15.56 7.40
N LYS A 304 -0.05 -15.69 8.50
CA LYS A 304 0.11 -16.73 9.51
C LYS A 304 -1.16 -17.57 9.57
N LEU A 305 -1.03 -18.87 9.40
CA LEU A 305 -2.15 -19.79 9.51
C LEU A 305 -2.48 -20.03 10.99
N ASP A 306 -3.70 -19.68 11.38
CA ASP A 306 -4.19 -19.98 12.73
C ASP A 306 -4.31 -21.51 12.93
N PRO A 307 -3.90 -22.06 14.10
CA PRO A 307 -4.02 -23.49 14.38
C PRO A 307 -5.42 -24.07 14.18
N LYS A 308 -6.48 -23.30 14.44
CA LYS A 308 -7.86 -23.76 14.22
C LYS A 308 -8.17 -23.96 12.74
N TYR A 309 -7.72 -23.04 11.88
CA TYR A 309 -7.84 -23.21 10.43
C TYR A 309 -7.01 -24.40 9.94
N ALA A 310 -5.78 -24.56 10.44
CA ALA A 310 -4.92 -25.69 10.06
C ALA A 310 -5.60 -27.03 10.39
N GLU A 311 -6.20 -27.14 11.58
CA GLU A 311 -6.91 -28.35 11.98
C GLU A 311 -8.19 -28.59 11.18
N PHE A 312 -8.96 -27.53 10.91
CA PHE A 312 -10.13 -27.60 10.05
C PHE A 312 -9.77 -28.14 8.65
N ILE A 313 -8.70 -27.60 8.04
CA ILE A 313 -8.20 -28.04 6.73
C ILE A 313 -7.76 -29.50 6.78
N ARG A 314 -6.97 -29.90 7.78
CA ARG A 314 -6.51 -31.30 7.93
C ARG A 314 -7.66 -32.28 8.05
N ARG A 315 -8.65 -31.98 8.90
CA ARG A 315 -9.83 -32.83 9.10
C ARG A 315 -10.67 -32.95 7.81
N HIS A 316 -10.86 -31.84 7.09
CA HIS A 316 -11.55 -31.85 5.80
C HIS A 316 -10.83 -32.69 4.75
N VAL A 317 -9.52 -32.55 4.63
CA VAL A 317 -8.74 -33.36 3.66
C VAL A 317 -8.74 -34.84 4.06
N ALA A 318 -8.63 -35.14 5.36
CA ALA A 318 -8.60 -36.51 5.87
C ALA A 318 -9.92 -37.26 5.67
N SER A 319 -11.06 -36.57 5.53
CA SER A 319 -12.34 -37.20 5.18
C SER A 319 -12.44 -37.62 3.71
N GLY A 320 -11.43 -37.29 2.90
CA GLY A 320 -11.38 -37.61 1.47
C GLY A 320 -12.17 -36.65 0.59
N LYS A 321 -12.73 -35.57 1.15
CA LYS A 321 -13.50 -34.57 0.42
C LYS A 321 -12.61 -33.61 -0.38
N PRO A 322 -13.06 -33.08 -1.53
CA PRO A 322 -12.27 -32.17 -2.35
C PRO A 322 -11.80 -30.92 -1.60
N LEU A 323 -10.50 -30.63 -1.74
CA LEU A 323 -9.88 -29.35 -1.39
C LEU A 323 -9.46 -28.65 -2.68
N PHE A 324 -10.03 -27.49 -2.94
CA PHE A 324 -9.63 -26.60 -4.02
C PHE A 324 -8.75 -25.49 -3.47
N THR A 325 -7.71 -25.13 -4.20
CA THR A 325 -6.92 -23.93 -3.92
C THR A 325 -6.74 -23.11 -5.17
N THR A 326 -6.77 -21.79 -5.05
CA THR A 326 -6.51 -20.87 -6.16
C THR A 326 -5.40 -19.90 -5.79
N CYS A 327 -4.63 -19.44 -6.77
CA CYS A 327 -3.57 -18.47 -6.54
C CYS A 327 -2.57 -18.98 -5.48
N THR A 328 -2.35 -18.23 -4.41
CA THR A 328 -1.51 -18.63 -3.28
C THR A 328 -2.24 -19.49 -2.24
N GLY A 329 -3.46 -19.96 -2.50
CA GLY A 329 -4.22 -20.84 -1.59
C GLY A 329 -3.48 -22.15 -1.31
N ALA A 330 -2.70 -22.65 -2.28
CA ALA A 330 -1.84 -23.82 -2.10
C ALA A 330 -0.76 -23.59 -1.03
N TYR A 331 -0.33 -22.34 -0.77
CA TYR A 331 0.56 -22.02 0.35
C TYR A 331 -0.13 -22.26 1.70
N VAL A 332 -1.43 -21.97 1.81
CA VAL A 332 -2.22 -22.24 3.02
C VAL A 332 -2.34 -23.75 3.26
N ALA A 333 -2.64 -24.51 2.20
CA ALA A 333 -2.69 -25.96 2.26
C ALA A 333 -1.31 -26.56 2.64
N ALA A 334 -0.21 -26.02 2.10
CA ALA A 334 1.14 -26.43 2.46
C ALA A 334 1.46 -26.11 3.94
N LEU A 335 1.07 -24.94 4.45
CA LEU A 335 1.19 -24.59 5.88
C LEU A 335 0.41 -25.55 6.79
N ALA A 336 -0.73 -26.06 6.35
CA ALA A 336 -1.51 -27.05 7.09
C ALA A 336 -0.88 -28.46 7.07
N GLY A 337 0.13 -28.69 6.22
CA GLY A 337 0.82 -29.96 6.01
C GLY A 337 0.10 -30.94 5.08
N VAL A 338 -1.01 -30.54 4.45
CA VAL A 338 -1.85 -31.45 3.66
C VAL A 338 -1.32 -31.70 2.24
N LEU A 339 -0.32 -30.94 1.78
CA LEU A 339 0.30 -31.11 0.47
C LEU A 339 1.62 -31.92 0.50
N ASP A 340 2.11 -32.32 1.67
CA ASP A 340 3.39 -33.02 1.79
C ASP A 340 3.39 -34.34 0.98
N GLY A 341 4.36 -34.51 0.09
CA GLY A 341 4.49 -35.65 -0.82
C GLY A 341 3.56 -35.63 -2.04
N LYS A 342 2.66 -34.66 -2.13
CA LYS A 342 1.63 -34.52 -3.18
C LYS A 342 2.10 -33.65 -4.33
N ASN A 343 1.56 -33.90 -5.52
CA ASN A 343 1.75 -33.01 -6.66
C ASN A 343 0.84 -31.79 -6.51
N ALA A 344 1.40 -30.59 -6.69
CA ALA A 344 0.65 -29.35 -6.57
C ALA A 344 1.23 -28.26 -7.47
N THR A 345 0.42 -27.25 -7.75
CA THR A 345 0.86 -25.98 -8.32
C THR A 345 0.39 -24.82 -7.45
N ILE A 346 0.92 -23.64 -7.73
CA ILE A 346 0.61 -22.39 -7.05
C ILE A 346 0.84 -21.25 -8.05
N ASN A 347 0.44 -20.04 -7.70
CA ASN A 347 0.66 -18.86 -8.54
C ASN A 347 2.09 -18.77 -9.04
N HIS A 348 2.22 -18.54 -10.35
CA HIS A 348 3.49 -18.49 -11.06
C HIS A 348 4.45 -17.44 -10.49
N VAL A 349 3.94 -16.33 -9.94
CA VAL A 349 4.76 -15.27 -9.35
C VAL A 349 5.43 -15.75 -8.05
N GLU A 350 4.68 -16.44 -7.19
CA GLU A 350 5.16 -16.91 -5.89
C GLU A 350 5.74 -18.33 -5.92
N PHE A 351 5.68 -19.02 -7.06
CA PHE A 351 6.04 -20.42 -7.21
C PHE A 351 7.42 -20.77 -6.63
N GLU A 352 8.48 -20.11 -7.10
CA GLU A 352 9.84 -20.40 -6.64
C GLU A 352 10.06 -20.04 -5.16
N TRP A 353 9.33 -19.05 -4.65
CA TRP A 353 9.43 -18.64 -3.25
C TRP A 353 8.79 -19.66 -2.31
N VAL A 354 7.62 -20.21 -2.71
CA VAL A 354 6.90 -21.23 -1.93
C VAL A 354 7.56 -22.60 -2.07
N LYS A 355 8.02 -22.98 -3.27
CA LYS A 355 8.73 -24.24 -3.52
C LYS A 355 9.95 -24.43 -2.62
N LYS A 356 10.72 -23.37 -2.39
CA LYS A 356 11.89 -23.40 -1.48
C LYS A 356 11.51 -23.61 -0.02
N ARG A 357 10.31 -23.20 0.41
CA ARG A 357 9.84 -23.30 1.79
C ARG A 357 9.16 -24.62 2.11
N PHE A 358 8.51 -25.23 1.13
CA PHE A 358 7.83 -26.50 1.27
C PHE A 358 8.41 -27.52 0.27
N PRO A 359 9.66 -27.97 0.48
CA PRO A 359 10.34 -28.86 -0.45
C PRO A 359 9.75 -30.28 -0.47
N GLN A 360 8.90 -30.64 0.51
CA GLN A 360 8.22 -31.93 0.55
C GLN A 360 7.06 -32.02 -0.45
N VAL A 361 6.54 -30.89 -0.91
CA VAL A 361 5.49 -30.85 -1.93
C VAL A 361 6.14 -30.94 -3.31
N LYS A 362 5.58 -31.77 -4.20
CA LYS A 362 6.06 -31.96 -5.57
C LYS A 362 5.51 -30.86 -6.48
N TRP A 363 6.06 -29.66 -6.33
CA TRP A 363 5.62 -28.47 -7.09
C TRP A 363 5.92 -28.58 -8.59
N THR A 364 4.93 -28.30 -9.43
CA THR A 364 5.06 -28.25 -10.90
C THR A 364 4.33 -27.03 -11.50
N MET A 365 4.84 -26.53 -12.63
CA MET A 365 4.20 -25.48 -13.44
C MET A 365 3.83 -25.97 -14.85
N GLU A 366 3.87 -27.29 -15.10
CA GLU A 366 3.60 -27.84 -16.43
C GLU A 366 2.16 -27.58 -16.89
N LYS A 367 1.23 -27.44 -15.95
CA LYS A 367 -0.21 -27.27 -16.18
C LYS A 367 -0.78 -26.11 -15.37
N GLN A 368 -1.91 -25.56 -15.82
CA GLN A 368 -2.62 -24.48 -15.12
C GLN A 368 -3.19 -24.91 -13.76
N TRP A 369 -3.52 -26.20 -13.61
CA TRP A 369 -3.88 -26.81 -12.34
C TRP A 369 -3.35 -28.24 -12.25
N VAL A 370 -3.29 -28.76 -11.02
CA VAL A 370 -2.85 -30.12 -10.69
C VAL A 370 -3.90 -30.78 -9.82
N VAL A 371 -4.21 -32.04 -10.13
CA VAL A 371 -5.11 -32.90 -9.36
C VAL A 371 -4.33 -34.10 -8.81
N ASP A 372 -4.30 -34.27 -7.49
CA ASP A 372 -3.70 -35.41 -6.80
C ASP A 372 -4.68 -35.95 -5.74
N GLY A 373 -5.48 -36.94 -6.13
CA GLY A 373 -6.56 -37.47 -5.30
C GLY A 373 -7.68 -36.44 -5.11
N ASN A 374 -7.98 -36.10 -3.85
CA ASN A 374 -8.97 -35.07 -3.50
C ASN A 374 -8.37 -33.65 -3.47
N LEU A 375 -7.10 -33.47 -3.83
CA LEU A 375 -6.43 -32.17 -3.80
C LEU A 375 -6.39 -31.56 -5.21
N TRP A 376 -7.01 -30.39 -5.37
CA TRP A 376 -7.10 -29.65 -6.61
C TRP A 376 -6.44 -28.29 -6.43
N THR A 377 -5.30 -28.07 -7.08
CA THR A 377 -4.52 -26.84 -6.93
C THR A 377 -4.45 -26.11 -8.26
N GLY A 378 -5.00 -24.89 -8.33
CA GLY A 378 -4.92 -24.01 -9.49
C GLY A 378 -3.86 -22.93 -9.31
N SER A 379 -3.07 -22.66 -10.35
CA SER A 379 -1.92 -21.74 -10.26
C SER A 379 -2.38 -20.30 -10.00
N GLY A 380 -3.04 -19.65 -10.95
CA GLY A 380 -3.57 -18.29 -10.84
C GLY A 380 -5.06 -18.25 -10.47
N ALA A 381 -5.58 -17.05 -10.19
CA ALA A 381 -6.99 -16.83 -9.89
C ALA A 381 -7.93 -17.37 -10.97
N VAL A 382 -7.69 -16.95 -12.22
CA VAL A 382 -8.48 -17.34 -13.39
C VAL A 382 -8.27 -18.82 -13.72
N ALA A 383 -7.06 -19.34 -13.57
CA ALA A 383 -6.78 -20.78 -13.71
C ALA A 383 -7.56 -21.60 -12.67
N GLY A 384 -7.77 -21.05 -11.48
CA GLY A 384 -8.65 -21.63 -10.46
C GLY A 384 -10.12 -21.70 -10.90
N MET A 385 -10.61 -20.66 -11.58
CA MET A 385 -11.95 -20.67 -12.17
C MET A 385 -12.06 -21.69 -13.32
N ASP A 386 -11.05 -21.79 -14.18
CA ASP A 386 -10.99 -22.79 -15.26
C ASP A 386 -10.96 -24.23 -14.71
N MET A 387 -10.21 -24.45 -13.62
CA MET A 387 -10.16 -25.72 -12.91
C MET A 387 -11.54 -26.12 -12.38
N ILE A 388 -12.32 -25.17 -11.84
CA ILE A 388 -13.68 -25.41 -11.39
C ILE A 388 -14.64 -25.66 -12.56
N ALA A 389 -14.46 -24.98 -13.69
CA ALA A 389 -15.19 -25.29 -14.92
C ALA A 389 -14.97 -26.75 -15.34
N HIS A 390 -13.71 -27.21 -15.31
CA HIS A 390 -13.37 -28.60 -15.57
C HIS A 390 -14.02 -29.56 -14.57
N TRP A 391 -14.00 -29.23 -13.28
CA TRP A 391 -14.67 -30.02 -12.24
C TRP A 391 -16.18 -30.11 -12.46
N ILE A 392 -16.86 -29.01 -12.80
CA ILE A 392 -18.30 -28.99 -13.08
C ILE A 392 -18.62 -29.92 -14.26
N ASN A 393 -17.87 -29.80 -15.36
CA ASN A 393 -18.04 -30.66 -16.53
C ASN A 393 -17.88 -32.15 -16.17
N ALA A 394 -16.84 -32.49 -15.41
CA ALA A 394 -16.55 -33.86 -15.03
C ALA A 394 -17.61 -34.49 -14.11
N ASN A 395 -18.30 -33.69 -13.28
CA ASN A 395 -19.25 -34.19 -12.27
C ASN A 395 -20.73 -34.04 -12.65
N PHE A 396 -21.09 -33.00 -13.41
CA PHE A 396 -22.49 -32.66 -13.71
C PHE A 396 -22.81 -32.67 -15.21
N GLY A 397 -21.77 -32.70 -16.05
CA GLY A 397 -21.89 -32.78 -17.50
C GLY A 397 -21.59 -31.46 -18.21
N PHE A 398 -21.30 -31.58 -19.50
CA PHE A 398 -20.89 -30.46 -20.34
C PHE A 398 -22.01 -29.43 -20.57
N ASP A 399 -23.25 -29.89 -20.59
CA ASP A 399 -24.43 -29.03 -20.75
C ASP A 399 -24.66 -28.14 -19.52
N VAL A 400 -24.48 -28.67 -18.31
CA VAL A 400 -24.51 -27.88 -17.06
C VAL A 400 -23.42 -26.81 -17.08
N LEU A 401 -22.17 -27.18 -17.43
CA LEU A 401 -21.08 -26.20 -17.57
C LEU A 401 -21.42 -25.13 -18.61
N THR A 402 -21.94 -25.53 -19.77
CA THR A 402 -22.22 -24.60 -20.88
C THR A 402 -23.24 -23.55 -20.46
N VAL A 403 -24.32 -23.96 -19.80
CA VAL A 403 -25.34 -23.03 -19.30
C VAL A 403 -24.80 -22.15 -18.18
N GLY A 404 -24.05 -22.72 -17.21
CA GLY A 404 -23.46 -21.95 -16.13
C GLY A 404 -22.43 -20.92 -16.61
N ALA A 405 -21.62 -21.28 -17.60
CA ALA A 405 -20.64 -20.39 -18.23
C ALA A 405 -21.32 -19.27 -19.06
N LEU A 406 -22.43 -19.60 -19.75
CA LEU A 406 -23.24 -18.62 -20.47
C LEU A 406 -23.79 -17.52 -19.55
N GLY A 407 -24.27 -17.89 -18.34
CA GLY A 407 -24.78 -16.93 -17.36
C GLY A 407 -23.76 -15.88 -16.91
N LEU A 408 -22.47 -16.17 -17.06
CA LEU A 408 -21.36 -15.28 -16.69
C LEU A 408 -20.62 -14.69 -17.89
N ASP A 409 -21.05 -14.98 -19.13
CA ASP A 409 -20.30 -14.71 -20.37
C ASP A 409 -18.83 -15.15 -20.26
N TYR A 410 -18.62 -16.37 -19.73
CA TYR A 410 -17.29 -16.90 -19.43
C TYR A 410 -16.90 -18.01 -20.42
N GLU A 411 -15.69 -17.93 -20.97
CA GLU A 411 -15.11 -18.98 -21.80
C GLU A 411 -13.98 -19.68 -21.03
N PRO A 412 -14.20 -20.90 -20.50
CA PRO A 412 -13.17 -21.61 -19.74
C PRO A 412 -12.03 -22.09 -20.64
N ARG A 413 -10.82 -22.03 -20.09
CA ARG A 413 -9.60 -22.59 -20.69
C ARG A 413 -9.40 -24.04 -20.25
N ASP A 414 -8.70 -24.81 -21.08
CA ASP A 414 -8.26 -26.15 -20.73
C ASP A 414 -7.06 -26.12 -19.77
N ILE A 415 -6.59 -27.31 -19.39
CA ILE A 415 -5.48 -27.51 -18.45
C ILE A 415 -4.15 -26.94 -18.95
N ASP A 416 -4.04 -26.72 -20.26
CA ASP A 416 -2.90 -26.11 -20.95
C ASP A 416 -3.09 -24.59 -21.13
N GLY A 417 -4.22 -24.03 -20.69
CA GLY A 417 -4.53 -22.61 -20.77
C GLY A 417 -5.10 -22.18 -22.13
N LEU A 418 -5.58 -23.11 -22.96
CA LEU A 418 -6.12 -22.85 -24.29
C LEU A 418 -7.65 -22.80 -24.27
N LEU A 419 -8.24 -21.92 -25.08
CA LEU A 419 -9.70 -21.80 -25.26
C LEU A 419 -10.22 -22.90 -26.19
N THR A 420 -10.25 -24.13 -25.69
CA THR A 420 -10.65 -25.35 -26.42
C THR A 420 -11.82 -26.07 -25.76
N VAL A 421 -12.25 -25.64 -24.56
CA VAL A 421 -13.29 -26.31 -23.77
C VAL A 421 -14.65 -26.14 -24.41
N LEU A 422 -15.04 -24.90 -24.75
CA LEU A 422 -16.27 -24.64 -25.48
C LEU A 422 -16.00 -24.66 -27.01
N PRO A 423 -16.86 -25.30 -27.82
CA PRO A 423 -16.69 -25.36 -29.27
C PRO A 423 -16.66 -23.97 -29.92
N LYS A 424 -15.56 -23.65 -30.61
CA LYS A 424 -15.43 -22.39 -31.35
C LYS A 424 -16.49 -22.29 -32.45
N ARG A 425 -17.03 -21.09 -32.64
CA ARG A 425 -18.03 -20.79 -33.68
C ARG A 425 -17.45 -19.87 -34.75
N TYR A 426 -17.92 -20.02 -35.98
CA TYR A 426 -17.49 -19.23 -37.14
C TYR A 426 -18.72 -18.77 -37.92
N ASP A 427 -18.65 -17.57 -38.49
CA ASP A 427 -19.68 -17.07 -39.42
C ASP A 427 -19.54 -17.70 -40.82
N ALA A 428 -20.46 -17.35 -41.73
CA ALA A 428 -20.48 -17.87 -43.09
C ALA A 428 -19.20 -17.54 -43.91
N ASN A 429 -18.42 -16.54 -43.49
CA ASN A 429 -17.17 -16.14 -44.11
C ASN A 429 -15.94 -16.79 -43.44
N GLY A 430 -16.15 -17.66 -42.45
CA GLY A 430 -15.09 -18.32 -41.69
C GLY A 430 -14.44 -17.42 -40.62
N LYS A 431 -15.04 -16.28 -40.27
CA LYS A 431 -14.55 -15.44 -39.16
C LYS A 431 -15.03 -16.02 -37.84
N GLN A 432 -14.12 -16.18 -36.87
CA GLN A 432 -14.49 -16.63 -35.53
C GLN A 432 -15.44 -15.62 -34.88
N ILE A 433 -16.53 -16.12 -34.30
CA ILE A 433 -17.53 -15.35 -33.55
C ILE A 433 -17.62 -15.89 -32.12
N SER A 434 -18.33 -15.15 -31.24
CA SER A 434 -18.51 -15.55 -29.84
C SER A 434 -18.97 -17.00 -29.72
N THR A 435 -18.34 -17.73 -28.80
CA THR A 435 -18.69 -19.12 -28.53
C THR A 435 -20.09 -19.23 -27.93
N HIS A 436 -20.50 -18.22 -27.17
CA HIS A 436 -21.84 -18.13 -26.60
C HIS A 436 -22.88 -17.76 -27.67
N VAL A 437 -24.02 -18.46 -27.64
CA VAL A 437 -25.15 -18.18 -28.52
C VAL A 437 -26.15 -17.31 -27.76
N TYR A 438 -26.13 -16.01 -28.04
CA TYR A 438 -27.15 -15.09 -27.58
C TYR A 438 -28.39 -15.21 -28.47
N LYS A 439 -29.35 -16.04 -28.07
CA LYS A 439 -30.67 -16.04 -28.73
C LYS A 439 -31.39 -14.75 -28.36
N HIS A 440 -31.37 -13.76 -29.25
CA HIS A 440 -32.21 -12.58 -29.10
C HIS A 440 -33.68 -12.97 -29.37
N TYR A 441 -34.58 -12.44 -28.55
CA TYR A 441 -36.01 -12.75 -28.44
C TYR A 441 -36.87 -12.36 -29.67
N ASP A 442 -36.30 -12.25 -30.87
CA ASP A 442 -37.03 -11.79 -32.06
C ASP A 442 -37.92 -12.90 -32.71
N GLU A 443 -38.14 -14.04 -32.03
CA GLU A 443 -38.94 -15.17 -32.53
C GLU A 443 -40.06 -15.65 -31.57
N TYR A 444 -40.62 -14.78 -30.72
CA TYR A 444 -41.83 -15.08 -29.92
C TYR A 444 -43.08 -14.34 -30.41
#